data_AF-A0AAW3TAM3-F1
#
_entry.id   AF-A0AAW3TAM3-F1
#
_cell.length_a   1.000
_cell.length_b   1.000
_cell.length_c   1.000
_cell.angle_alpha   90.00
_cell.angle_beta   90.00
_cell.angle_gamma   90.00
#
_symmetry.space_group_name_H-M   'P 1'
#
loop_
_entity.id
_entity.type
_entity.pdbx_description
1 polymer ?
#
loop_
_entity_poly.entity_id
_entity_poly.type
_entity_poly.pdbx_seq_one_letter_code
_entity_poly.pdbx_strand_id
1 'polypeptide(L)' 'GLDITGRVPRRVTPDLLEQADIVVLMKPGLELPAEPRGPVLKWSFPDPTSWSPADVRPMRNAVAERIERELTQP' A
#
# COMPACT_ATOMS: atom_id res chain seq x y z
N GLY A 1 18.70 4.09 1.94
CA GLY A 1 17.41 3.53 1.49
C GLY A 1 16.83 2.67 2.60
N LEU A 2 15.54 2.35 2.56
CA LEU A 2 14.93 1.43 3.53
C LEU A 2 15.36 -0.01 3.22
N ASP A 3 15.92 -0.71 4.20
CA ASP A 3 16.18 -2.15 4.06
C ASP A 3 14.86 -2.92 4.26
N ILE A 4 14.45 -3.63 3.21
CA ILE A 4 13.24 -4.47 3.19
C ILE A 4 13.55 -5.92 2.83
N THR A 5 14.83 -6.31 2.78
CA THR A 5 15.28 -7.63 2.31
C THR A 5 14.68 -8.80 3.10
N GLY A 6 14.45 -8.62 4.40
CA GLY A 6 13.80 -9.62 5.26
C GLY A 6 12.27 -9.66 5.20
N ARG A 7 11.61 -8.82 4.37
CA ARG A 7 10.15 -8.78 4.31
C ARG A 7 9.62 -9.78 3.30
N VAL A 8 8.70 -10.62 3.75
CA VAL A 8 7.97 -11.58 2.91
C VAL A 8 6.50 -11.19 2.78
N PRO A 9 5.83 -11.53 1.66
CA PRO A 9 4.39 -11.35 1.50
C PRO A 9 3.62 -12.02 2.64
N ARG A 10 2.64 -11.31 3.19
CA ARG A 10 1.77 -11.78 4.28
C ARG A 10 0.32 -11.52 3.92
N ARG A 11 -0.54 -12.46 4.30
CA ARG A 11 -1.98 -12.31 4.14
C ARG A 11 -2.50 -11.28 5.15
N VAL A 12 -3.39 -10.41 4.71
CA VAL A 12 -4.14 -9.50 5.59
C VAL A 12 -5.11 -10.33 6.42
N THR A 13 -5.16 -10.10 7.74
CA THR A 13 -6.08 -10.77 8.67
C THR A 13 -7.12 -9.78 9.20
N PRO A 14 -8.28 -10.26 9.70
CA PRO A 14 -9.25 -9.41 10.38
C PRO A 14 -8.62 -8.56 11.50
N ASP A 15 -7.74 -9.14 12.33
CA ASP A 15 -7.09 -8.41 13.43
C ASP A 15 -6.23 -7.23 12.95
N LEU A 16 -5.61 -7.35 11.76
CA LEU A 16 -4.85 -6.25 11.17
C LEU A 16 -5.76 -5.11 10.70
N LEU A 17 -6.92 -5.45 10.13
CA LEU A 17 -7.92 -4.45 9.71
C LEU A 17 -8.58 -3.79 10.89
N GLU A 18 -8.79 -4.54 11.97
CA GLU A 18 -9.27 -4.01 13.22
C GLU A 18 -8.29 -2.96 13.73
N GLN A 19 -7.01 -3.30 13.90
CA GLN A 19 -6.00 -2.39 14.45
C GLN A 19 -5.65 -1.18 13.56
N ALA A 20 -6.03 -1.18 12.29
CA ALA A 20 -5.68 -0.13 11.36
C ALA A 20 -6.64 1.06 11.42
N ASP A 21 -6.09 2.26 11.64
CA ASP A 21 -6.84 3.51 11.52
C ASP A 21 -7.14 3.87 10.05
N ILE A 22 -6.29 3.44 9.12
CA ILE A 22 -6.44 3.71 7.68
C ILE A 22 -6.02 2.46 6.91
N VAL A 23 -6.81 2.08 5.90
CA VAL A 23 -6.50 0.97 5.00
C VAL A 23 -6.26 1.52 3.60
N VAL A 24 -5.14 1.14 2.98
CA VAL A 24 -4.79 1.57 1.61
C VAL A 24 -4.78 0.35 0.68
N LEU A 25 -5.69 0.33 -0.28
CA LEU A 25 -5.72 -0.64 -1.37
C LEU A 25 -4.89 -0.11 -2.54
N MET A 26 -3.88 -0.86 -2.98
CA MET A 26 -2.97 -0.43 -4.05
C MET A 26 -3.30 -1.00 -5.44
N LYS A 27 -4.40 -1.77 -5.56
CA LYS A 27 -4.95 -2.26 -6.83
C LYS A 27 -6.46 -2.51 -6.73
N PRO A 28 -7.20 -2.49 -7.84
CA PRO A 28 -8.64 -2.81 -7.83
C PRO A 28 -8.89 -4.30 -7.54
N GLY A 29 -10.10 -4.61 -7.09
CA GLY A 29 -10.58 -5.99 -6.90
C GLY A 29 -9.96 -6.73 -5.71
N LEU A 30 -9.39 -6.03 -4.74
CA LEU A 30 -8.93 -6.63 -3.49
C LEU A 30 -10.11 -6.89 -2.56
N GLU A 31 -10.30 -8.15 -2.19
CA GLU A 31 -11.23 -8.55 -1.14
C GLU A 31 -10.57 -8.40 0.23
N LEU A 32 -11.30 -7.81 1.18
CA LEU A 32 -10.87 -7.67 2.56
C LEU A 32 -11.53 -8.74 3.42
N PRO A 33 -10.79 -9.38 4.35
CA PRO A 33 -11.33 -10.43 5.20
C PRO A 33 -12.32 -9.95 6.28
N ALA A 34 -12.45 -8.64 6.48
CA ALA A 34 -13.42 -7.99 7.36
C ALA A 34 -13.63 -6.54 6.92
N GLU A 35 -14.68 -5.88 7.43
CA GLU A 35 -14.92 -4.46 7.19
C GLU A 35 -13.90 -3.60 7.98
N PRO A 36 -13.16 -2.70 7.34
CA PRO A 36 -12.27 -1.76 8.02
C PRO A 36 -13.02 -0.79 8.93
N ARG A 37 -12.41 -0.41 10.06
CA ARG A 37 -13.00 0.60 10.96
C ARG A 37 -12.83 2.03 10.44
N GLY A 38 -11.72 2.28 9.77
CA GLY A 38 -11.34 3.59 9.27
C GLY A 38 -11.50 3.75 7.76
N PRO A 39 -11.10 4.91 7.22
CA PRO A 39 -11.17 5.19 5.79
C PRO A 39 -10.37 4.16 4.97
N VAL A 40 -10.97 3.75 3.85
CA VAL A 40 -10.33 2.89 2.85
C VAL A 40 -9.95 3.74 1.65
N LEU A 41 -8.65 3.97 1.48
CA LEU A 41 -8.11 4.68 0.33
C LEU A 41 -7.84 3.70 -0.80
N LYS A 42 -8.18 4.10 -2.04
CA LYS A 42 -7.95 3.31 -3.24
C LYS A 42 -6.93 4.01 -4.12
N TRP A 43 -5.74 3.42 -4.20
CA TRP A 43 -4.67 3.84 -5.08
C TRP A 43 -4.56 2.85 -6.24
N SER A 44 -4.32 3.37 -7.43
CA SER A 44 -4.05 2.57 -8.62
C SER A 44 -2.66 2.93 -9.11
N PHE A 45 -1.84 1.91 -9.34
CA PHE A 45 -0.51 2.04 -9.91
C PHE A 45 -0.41 1.17 -11.16
N PRO A 46 0.50 1.49 -12.09
CA PRO A 46 0.75 0.62 -13.22
C PRO A 46 1.29 -0.74 -12.74
N ASP A 47 1.02 -1.79 -13.51
CA ASP A 47 1.47 -3.15 -13.20
C ASP A 47 3.01 -3.24 -13.31
N PRO A 48 3.72 -3.60 -12.22
CA PRO A 48 5.17 -3.69 -12.24
C PRO A 48 5.71 -5.04 -12.73
N THR A 49 4.86 -5.97 -13.16
CA THR A 49 5.27 -7.35 -13.51
C THR A 49 6.36 -7.41 -14.59
N SER A 50 6.41 -6.43 -15.49
CA SER A 50 7.40 -6.34 -16.57
C SER A 50 8.52 -5.31 -16.31
N TRP A 51 8.60 -4.73 -15.12
CA TRP A 51 9.49 -3.62 -14.82
C TRP A 51 10.92 -4.07 -14.48
N SER A 52 11.90 -3.31 -14.94
CA SER A 52 13.27 -3.43 -14.44
C SER A 52 13.40 -2.75 -13.07
N PRO A 53 14.48 -3.03 -12.30
CA PRO A 53 14.73 -2.32 -11.03
C PRO A 53 14.84 -0.79 -11.18
N ALA A 54 15.21 -0.28 -12.36
CA ALA A 54 15.23 1.16 -12.63
C ALA A 54 13.81 1.74 -12.72
N ASP A 55 12.88 0.98 -13.30
CA ASP A 55 11.48 1.38 -13.51
C ASP A 55 10.65 1.33 -12.21
N VAL A 56 11.11 0.59 -11.19
CA VAL A 56 10.49 0.57 -9.85
C VAL A 56 10.70 1.88 -9.09
N ARG A 57 11.80 2.61 -9.35
CA ARG A 57 12.16 3.82 -8.59
C ARG A 57 11.12 4.94 -8.72
N PRO A 58 10.62 5.28 -9.93
CA PRO A 58 9.52 6.23 -10.09
C PRO A 58 8.27 5.86 -9.27
N MET A 59 7.85 4.59 -9.26
CA MET A 59 6.69 4.16 -8.47
C MET A 59 6.90 4.32 -6.98
N ARG A 60 8.08 3.93 -6.47
CA ARG A 60 8.42 4.13 -5.06
C ARG A 60 8.32 5.60 -4.67
N ASN A 61 8.80 6.51 -5.52
CA ASN A 61 8.72 7.95 -5.28
C ASN A 61 7.27 8.44 -5.32
N ALA A 62 6.48 8.01 -6.30
CA ALA A 62 5.06 8.35 -6.40
C ALA A 62 4.25 7.87 -5.17
N VAL A 63 4.58 6.71 -4.61
CA VAL A 63 3.99 6.22 -3.35
C VAL A 63 4.38 7.13 -2.18
N ALA A 64 5.65 7.53 -2.07
CA ALA A 64 6.12 8.41 -1.01
C ALA A 64 5.43 9.78 -1.05
N GLU A 65 5.38 10.42 -2.22
CA GLU A 65 4.70 11.71 -2.42
C GLU A 65 3.21 11.63 -2.08
N ARG A 66 2.56 10.49 -2.40
CA ARG A 66 1.16 10.28 -2.09
C ARG A 66 0.90 10.10 -0.60
N ILE A 67 1.77 9.38 0.10
CA ILE A 67 1.73 9.28 1.57
C ILE A 67 1.87 10.67 2.18
N GLU A 68 2.86 11.45 1.74
CA GLU A 68 3.10 12.80 2.26
C GLU A 68 1.89 13.73 2.08
N ARG A 69 1.25 13.65 0.91
CA ARG A 69 0.07 14.47 0.61
C ARG A 69 -1.19 14.04 1.35
N GLU A 70 -1.45 12.73 1.46
CA GLU A 70 -2.76 12.22 1.88
C GLU A 70 -2.80 11.75 3.34
N LEU A 71 -1.65 11.41 3.94
CA LEU A 71 -1.60 10.71 5.24
C LEU A 71 -0.78 11.41 6.32
N THR A 72 0.01 12.43 5.99
CA THR A 72 0.84 13.15 6.96
C THR A 72 0.41 14.59 7.20
N GLN A 73 -0.71 15.04 6.61
CA GLN A 73 -1.30 16.33 6.97
C GLN A 73 -2.10 16.19 8.28
N PRO A 74 -2.04 17.21 9.18
CA PRO A 74 -2.71 17.18 10.47
C PRO A 74 -4.24 17.24 10.38
#